data_AF-V8PF85-F1
#
_entry.id   AF-V8PF85-F1
#
_cell.length_a   1.000
_cell.length_b   1.000
_cell.length_c   1.000
_cell.angle_alpha   90.00
_cell.angle_beta   90.00
_cell.angle_gamma   90.00
#
_symmetry.space_group_name_H-M   'P 1'
#
loop_
_entity.id
_entity.type
_entity.pdbx_description
1 polymer ?
#
loop_
_entity_poly.entity_id
_entity_poly.type
_entity_poly.pdbx_seq_one_letter_code
_entity_poly.pdbx_strand_id
1 'polypeptide(L)'
;MQKNADQVEKDILETQSKLKKDAINHQQNKPLEFQQINGKNLKDAETLLKDLFLDVDKVKHLKHPQAFEIEKDIKQLHVRMTHQCAEYRELYEKFTLSEVSSKVDWAKILEQKQKQISGGQYGPTMPELEKQIAEHNILQKEIEAYGLQIKNLHSMKASIWRGQCLNSLYTHLQGCMKELAYLSEQQQKILKQDWSDQIIDPQAVRREYEEFRNNELLNQEEYVNMLQDDGERMIELKHPAVTPIQFYDDVDDMSHFLNKLNNDLDNKYSKFNKNSPGIVSDLMCHLENDEKTVKQVEKTIAELKRRSKEISPLKLRRIQCSQPIIIDAICDWDLGEVQLERGEKYTLNNNSNQENWVVQNAKEESKIAPAVCFSIPPPDLEAIDRVN
;
A
#
# COMPACT_ATOMS: atom_id res chain seq x y z
N MET A 1 0.23 -51.69 -20.17
CA MET A 1 0.17 -52.65 -19.02
C MET A 1 1.03 -53.90 -19.23
N GLN A 2 0.57 -55.14 -18.99
CA GLN A 2 1.42 -56.34 -18.73
C GLN A 2 2.74 -56.43 -19.50
N LYS A 3 2.72 -56.41 -20.85
CA LYS A 3 3.94 -56.49 -21.68
C LYS A 3 5.00 -55.43 -21.34
N ASN A 4 4.58 -54.24 -20.94
CA ASN A 4 5.48 -53.16 -20.51
C ASN A 4 6.05 -53.44 -19.11
N ALA A 5 5.26 -54.07 -18.22
CA ALA A 5 5.73 -54.49 -16.90
C ALA A 5 6.74 -55.64 -16.99
N ASP A 6 6.48 -56.63 -17.85
CA ASP A 6 7.41 -57.72 -18.18
C ASP A 6 8.74 -57.17 -18.74
N GLN A 7 8.66 -56.14 -19.61
CA GLN A 7 9.84 -55.49 -20.18
C GLN A 7 10.61 -54.66 -19.16
N VAL A 8 9.94 -53.88 -18.30
CA VAL A 8 10.57 -53.15 -17.17
C VAL A 8 11.27 -54.11 -16.22
N GLU A 9 10.63 -55.24 -15.86
CA GLU A 9 11.24 -56.28 -15.02
C GLU A 9 12.49 -56.88 -15.68
N LYS A 10 12.41 -57.18 -16.99
CA LYS A 10 13.55 -57.67 -17.77
C LYS A 10 14.70 -56.65 -17.78
N ASP A 11 14.43 -55.37 -18.02
CA ASP A 11 15.45 -54.32 -18.09
C ASP A 11 16.11 -54.07 -16.72
N ILE A 12 15.33 -54.17 -15.63
CA ILE A 12 15.84 -54.18 -14.25
C ILE A 12 16.79 -55.37 -14.04
N LEU A 13 16.39 -56.60 -14.40
CA LEU A 13 17.20 -57.80 -14.22
C LEU A 13 18.47 -57.82 -15.08
N GLU A 14 18.38 -57.38 -16.34
CA GLU A 14 19.53 -57.21 -17.22
C GLU A 14 20.52 -56.18 -16.65
N THR A 15 20.01 -55.03 -16.18
CA THR A 15 20.83 -53.98 -15.57
C THR A 15 21.52 -54.49 -14.31
N GLN A 16 20.79 -55.18 -13.42
CA GLN A 16 21.36 -55.72 -12.18
C GLN A 16 22.47 -56.75 -12.45
N SER A 17 22.31 -57.59 -13.48
CA SER A 17 23.31 -58.57 -13.91
C SER A 17 24.58 -57.90 -14.46
N LYS A 18 24.40 -56.84 -15.26
CA LYS A 18 25.50 -56.05 -15.86
C LYS A 18 26.23 -55.19 -14.82
N LEU A 19 25.50 -54.52 -13.92
CA LEU A 19 26.06 -53.75 -12.80
C LEU A 19 26.94 -54.63 -11.89
N LYS A 20 26.48 -55.84 -11.55
CA LYS A 20 27.28 -56.79 -10.75
C LYS A 20 28.56 -57.23 -11.46
N LYS A 21 28.56 -57.36 -12.79
CA LYS A 21 29.77 -57.64 -13.57
C LYS A 21 30.73 -56.45 -13.57
N ASP A 22 30.25 -55.23 -13.82
CA ASP A 22 31.09 -54.04 -13.81
C ASP A 22 31.63 -53.71 -12.40
N ALA A 23 30.89 -54.02 -11.33
CA ALA A 23 31.39 -53.92 -9.96
C ALA A 23 32.53 -54.92 -9.66
N ILE A 24 32.49 -56.13 -10.24
CA ILE A 24 33.59 -57.10 -10.17
C ILE A 24 34.77 -56.67 -11.05
N ASN A 25 34.51 -56.12 -12.24
CA ASN A 25 35.56 -55.55 -13.10
C ASN A 25 36.28 -54.41 -12.39
N HIS A 26 35.55 -53.50 -11.75
CA HIS A 26 36.08 -52.41 -10.93
C HIS A 26 37.00 -52.94 -9.81
N GLN A 27 36.57 -53.94 -9.05
CA GLN A 27 37.40 -54.59 -8.02
C GLN A 27 38.66 -55.29 -8.57
N GLN A 28 38.70 -55.56 -9.87
CA GLN A 28 39.82 -56.19 -10.58
C GLN A 28 40.63 -55.21 -11.46
N ASN A 29 40.40 -53.89 -11.32
CA ASN A 29 41.01 -52.84 -12.16
C ASN A 29 40.84 -53.07 -13.67
N LYS A 30 39.70 -53.62 -14.09
CA LYS A 30 39.29 -53.81 -15.48
C LYS A 30 38.39 -52.66 -15.95
N PRO A 31 38.35 -52.37 -17.27
CA PRO A 31 37.43 -51.37 -17.81
C PRO A 31 35.96 -51.72 -17.52
N LEU A 32 35.13 -50.67 -17.45
CA LEU A 32 33.69 -50.79 -17.26
C LEU A 32 33.02 -50.82 -18.65
N GLU A 33 32.40 -51.94 -18.99
CA GLU A 33 31.94 -52.21 -20.37
C GLU A 33 30.44 -51.90 -20.54
N PHE A 34 29.66 -51.89 -19.46
CA PHE A 34 28.20 -51.88 -19.55
C PHE A 34 27.55 -50.54 -19.20
N GLN A 35 28.31 -49.49 -18.85
CA GLN A 35 27.79 -48.17 -18.44
C GLN A 35 26.72 -47.62 -19.40
N GLN A 36 27.02 -47.52 -20.70
CA GLN A 36 26.08 -46.97 -21.69
C GLN A 36 24.82 -47.83 -21.87
N ILE A 37 24.99 -49.16 -21.80
CA ILE A 37 23.88 -50.12 -21.95
C ILE A 37 22.97 -50.05 -20.72
N ASN A 38 23.54 -50.00 -19.52
CA ASN A 38 22.81 -49.86 -18.26
C ASN A 38 22.07 -48.52 -18.20
N GLY A 39 22.72 -47.42 -18.60
CA GLY A 39 22.09 -46.10 -18.66
C GLY A 39 20.92 -46.05 -19.66
N LYS A 40 21.03 -46.75 -20.80
CA LYS A 40 19.92 -46.89 -21.75
C LYS A 40 18.78 -47.75 -21.18
N ASN A 41 19.07 -48.97 -20.71
CA ASN A 41 18.07 -49.87 -20.14
C ASN A 41 17.29 -49.18 -19.00
N LEU A 42 17.97 -48.42 -18.14
CA LEU A 42 17.31 -47.65 -17.08
C LEU A 42 16.39 -46.55 -17.65
N LYS A 43 16.83 -45.78 -18.65
CA LYS A 43 16.00 -44.72 -19.25
C LYS A 43 14.75 -45.28 -19.96
N ASP A 44 14.90 -46.39 -20.67
CA ASP A 44 13.80 -47.04 -21.38
C ASP A 44 12.80 -47.64 -20.37
N ALA A 45 13.28 -48.27 -19.30
CA ALA A 45 12.44 -48.75 -18.19
C ALA A 45 11.73 -47.63 -17.42
N GLU A 46 12.40 -46.48 -17.16
CA GLU A 46 11.77 -45.32 -16.51
C GLU A 46 10.62 -44.76 -17.36
N THR A 47 10.77 -44.76 -18.68
CA THR A 47 9.75 -44.30 -19.63
C THR A 47 8.54 -45.22 -19.62
N LEU A 48 8.76 -46.53 -19.79
CA LEU A 48 7.70 -47.54 -19.72
C LEU A 48 6.97 -47.56 -18.36
N LEU A 49 7.69 -47.27 -17.27
CA LEU A 49 7.12 -47.21 -15.93
C LEU A 49 6.18 -45.99 -15.73
N LYS A 50 6.47 -44.84 -16.36
CA LYS A 50 5.56 -43.69 -16.37
C LYS A 50 4.26 -44.00 -17.11
N ASP A 51 4.35 -44.66 -18.27
CA ASP A 51 3.17 -45.14 -19.01
C ASP A 51 2.35 -46.15 -18.18
N LEU A 52 3.02 -47.03 -17.41
CA LEU A 52 2.36 -47.98 -16.51
C LEU A 52 1.59 -47.30 -15.38
N PHE A 53 2.12 -46.22 -14.77
CA PHE A 53 1.36 -45.45 -13.78
C PHE A 53 0.14 -44.74 -14.41
N LEU A 54 0.31 -44.14 -15.59
CA LEU A 54 -0.81 -43.53 -16.32
C LEU A 54 -1.88 -44.56 -16.70
N ASP A 55 -1.50 -45.78 -17.08
CA ASP A 55 -2.44 -46.88 -17.30
C ASP A 55 -3.14 -47.34 -16.00
N VAL A 56 -2.44 -47.40 -14.87
CA VAL A 56 -3.03 -47.75 -13.55
C VAL A 56 -4.16 -46.82 -13.18
N ASP A 57 -3.98 -45.51 -13.32
CA ASP A 57 -5.00 -44.55 -12.92
C ASP A 57 -6.23 -44.60 -13.85
N LYS A 58 -6.05 -44.83 -15.16
CA LYS A 58 -7.16 -45.19 -16.07
C LYS A 58 -7.91 -46.44 -15.59
N VAL A 59 -7.19 -47.49 -15.20
CA VAL A 59 -7.75 -48.77 -14.74
C VAL A 59 -8.48 -48.66 -13.40
N LYS A 60 -8.05 -47.76 -12.50
CA LYS A 60 -8.81 -47.36 -11.31
C LYS A 60 -10.11 -46.62 -11.66
N HIS A 61 -10.05 -45.64 -12.56
CA HIS A 61 -11.24 -44.91 -13.01
C HIS A 61 -12.30 -45.81 -13.67
N LEU A 62 -11.85 -46.84 -14.41
CA LEU A 62 -12.70 -47.89 -14.99
C LEU A 62 -13.18 -48.95 -13.97
N LYS A 63 -12.83 -48.81 -12.68
CA LYS A 63 -13.21 -49.72 -11.58
C LYS A 63 -12.88 -51.20 -11.84
N HIS A 64 -11.76 -51.46 -12.49
CA HIS A 64 -11.35 -52.83 -12.82
C HIS A 64 -11.12 -53.67 -11.54
N PRO A 65 -11.62 -54.92 -11.45
CA PRO A 65 -11.58 -55.70 -10.21
C PRO A 65 -10.16 -56.01 -9.68
N GLN A 66 -9.14 -55.95 -10.54
CA GLN A 66 -7.74 -56.18 -10.17
C GLN A 66 -6.91 -54.88 -10.01
N ALA A 67 -7.53 -53.70 -10.09
CA ALA A 67 -6.81 -52.41 -10.12
C ALA A 67 -5.83 -52.20 -8.95
N PHE A 68 -6.18 -52.70 -7.75
CA PHE A 68 -5.36 -52.58 -6.55
C PHE A 68 -4.06 -53.41 -6.61
N GLU A 69 -4.13 -54.66 -7.07
CA GLU A 69 -2.95 -55.52 -7.22
C GLU A 69 -2.05 -54.99 -8.35
N ILE A 70 -2.63 -54.55 -9.47
CA ILE A 70 -1.87 -53.97 -10.59
C ILE A 70 -1.13 -52.68 -10.16
N GLU A 71 -1.76 -51.82 -9.34
CA GLU A 71 -1.10 -50.66 -8.74
C GLU A 71 0.06 -51.05 -7.81
N LYS A 72 -0.16 -52.06 -6.97
CA LYS A 72 0.82 -52.59 -6.00
C LYS A 72 2.05 -53.19 -6.69
N ASP A 73 1.87 -53.90 -7.79
CA ASP A 73 2.97 -54.48 -8.57
C ASP A 73 3.78 -53.40 -9.29
N ILE A 74 3.13 -52.38 -9.86
CA ILE A 74 3.81 -51.25 -10.52
C ILE A 74 4.56 -50.37 -9.48
N LYS A 75 4.05 -50.25 -8.26
CA LYS A 75 4.79 -49.65 -7.13
C LYS A 75 6.03 -50.48 -6.75
N GLN A 76 5.96 -51.82 -6.76
CA GLN A 76 7.12 -52.69 -6.51
C GLN A 76 8.18 -52.54 -7.61
N LEU A 77 7.78 -52.50 -8.89
CA LEU A 77 8.67 -52.20 -10.01
C LEU A 77 9.35 -50.83 -9.83
N HIS A 78 8.61 -49.79 -9.43
CA HIS A 78 9.19 -48.47 -9.15
C HIS A 78 10.23 -48.47 -8.03
N VAL A 79 9.99 -49.19 -6.92
CA VAL A 79 10.96 -49.31 -5.82
C VAL A 79 12.23 -50.02 -6.29
N ARG A 80 12.11 -51.13 -7.03
CA ARG A 80 13.25 -51.87 -7.58
C ARG A 80 14.03 -51.04 -8.61
N MET A 81 13.32 -50.33 -9.47
CA MET A 81 13.88 -49.40 -10.46
C MET A 81 14.67 -48.27 -9.78
N THR A 82 14.11 -47.64 -8.76
CA THR A 82 14.77 -46.59 -7.97
C THR A 82 16.07 -47.11 -7.31
N HIS A 83 16.05 -48.34 -6.78
CA HIS A 83 17.23 -48.98 -6.20
C HIS A 83 18.32 -49.28 -7.27
N GLN A 84 17.96 -49.75 -8.45
CA GLN A 84 18.92 -49.96 -9.55
C GLN A 84 19.53 -48.65 -10.07
N CYS A 85 18.75 -47.57 -10.13
CA CYS A 85 19.29 -46.24 -10.38
C CYS A 85 20.30 -45.81 -9.29
N ALA A 86 20.08 -46.14 -8.02
CA ALA A 86 21.04 -45.83 -6.95
C ALA A 86 22.36 -46.62 -7.11
N GLU A 87 22.30 -47.93 -7.38
CA GLU A 87 23.48 -48.77 -7.65
C GLU A 87 24.27 -48.26 -8.89
N TYR A 88 23.57 -47.84 -9.95
CA TYR A 88 24.18 -47.25 -11.14
C TYR A 88 24.97 -45.96 -10.81
N ARG A 89 24.39 -45.05 -10.01
CA ARG A 89 25.07 -43.80 -9.63
C ARG A 89 26.29 -44.05 -8.76
N GLU A 90 26.19 -44.98 -7.80
CA GLU A 90 27.31 -45.34 -6.93
C GLU A 90 28.48 -45.96 -7.71
N LEU A 91 28.20 -46.75 -8.75
CA LEU A 91 29.25 -47.38 -9.55
C LEU A 91 29.87 -46.43 -10.60
N TYR A 92 29.07 -45.61 -11.28
CA TYR A 92 29.53 -44.83 -12.43
C TYR A 92 29.60 -43.31 -12.19
N GLU A 93 28.59 -42.69 -11.59
CA GLU A 93 28.54 -41.21 -11.40
C GLU A 93 29.48 -40.75 -10.26
N LYS A 94 29.78 -41.64 -9.31
CA LYS A 94 30.74 -41.43 -8.23
C LYS A 94 32.17 -41.12 -8.74
N PHE A 95 32.51 -41.54 -9.96
CA PHE A 95 33.78 -41.21 -10.63
C PHE A 95 33.74 -39.93 -11.46
N THR A 96 32.57 -39.44 -11.87
CA THR A 96 32.45 -38.12 -12.55
C THR A 96 32.57 -36.91 -11.60
N LEU A 97 32.78 -37.15 -10.30
CA LEU A 97 32.92 -36.12 -9.26
C LEU A 97 34.28 -36.16 -8.54
N SER A 98 35.36 -36.41 -9.29
CA SER A 98 36.73 -36.15 -8.81
C SER A 98 37.31 -34.87 -9.42
N GLU A 99 37.91 -34.04 -8.57
CA GLU A 99 38.79 -32.90 -8.90
C GLU A 99 38.20 -31.64 -9.58
N VAL A 100 36.98 -31.24 -9.21
CA VAL A 100 36.60 -29.80 -9.19
C VAL A 100 36.04 -29.36 -7.81
N SER A 101 36.60 -29.93 -6.74
CA SER A 101 36.23 -29.66 -5.34
C SER A 101 37.29 -28.82 -4.59
N SER A 102 37.97 -27.89 -5.29
CA SER A 102 39.08 -27.11 -4.73
C SER A 102 38.71 -25.64 -4.47
N LYS A 103 39.00 -25.18 -3.24
CA LYS A 103 39.05 -23.76 -2.80
C LYS A 103 37.75 -22.94 -2.76
N VAL A 104 36.58 -23.54 -2.49
CA VAL A 104 35.41 -22.78 -1.99
C VAL A 104 35.16 -23.13 -0.53
N ASP A 105 35.58 -22.24 0.38
CA ASP A 105 35.25 -22.30 1.81
C ASP A 105 33.82 -21.79 2.01
N TRP A 106 32.87 -22.69 1.79
CA TRP A 106 31.45 -22.38 1.89
C TRP A 106 31.01 -21.95 3.29
N ALA A 107 31.68 -22.42 4.35
CA ALA A 107 31.35 -22.02 5.72
C ALA A 107 31.62 -20.52 5.91
N LYS A 108 32.78 -20.04 5.44
CA LYS A 108 33.14 -18.63 5.47
C LYS A 108 32.27 -17.76 4.56
N ILE A 109 31.92 -18.24 3.37
CA ILE A 109 30.98 -17.52 2.47
C ILE A 109 29.60 -17.39 3.13
N LEU A 110 29.09 -18.47 3.74
CA LEU A 110 27.78 -18.45 4.39
C LEU A 110 27.77 -17.55 5.64
N GLU A 111 28.85 -17.53 6.43
CA GLU A 111 29.00 -16.60 7.56
C GLU A 111 29.04 -15.14 7.08
N GLN A 112 29.74 -14.86 5.98
CA GLN A 112 29.78 -13.53 5.36
C GLN A 112 28.39 -13.10 4.84
N LYS A 113 27.68 -13.98 4.15
CA LYS A 113 26.32 -13.72 3.65
C LYS A 113 25.31 -13.56 4.79
N GLN A 114 25.44 -14.34 5.87
CA GLN A 114 24.59 -14.18 7.05
C GLN A 114 24.89 -12.87 7.79
N LYS A 115 26.14 -12.39 7.84
CA LYS A 115 26.46 -11.03 8.33
C LYS A 115 25.89 -9.92 7.45
N GLN A 116 25.79 -10.13 6.13
CA GLN A 116 25.10 -9.18 5.23
C GLN A 116 23.57 -9.15 5.51
N ILE A 117 22.95 -10.31 5.73
CA ILE A 117 21.53 -10.41 6.13
C ILE A 117 21.26 -9.75 7.50
N SER A 118 22.11 -9.99 8.50
CA SER A 118 21.93 -9.43 9.84
C SER A 118 22.36 -7.96 9.98
N GLY A 119 23.26 -7.47 9.11
CA GLY A 119 23.82 -6.12 9.18
C GLY A 119 23.20 -5.09 8.25
N GLY A 120 22.38 -5.51 7.28
CA GLY A 120 21.69 -4.59 6.36
C GLY A 120 20.66 -3.74 7.10
N GLN A 121 20.94 -2.44 7.24
CA GLN A 121 19.99 -1.43 7.75
C GLN A 121 18.71 -1.41 6.89
N TYR A 122 17.63 -0.86 7.44
CA TYR A 122 16.37 -0.62 6.71
C TYR A 122 16.32 0.83 6.28
N GLY A 123 16.14 1.08 4.98
CA GLY A 123 16.05 2.43 4.42
C GLY A 123 14.77 3.14 4.83
N PRO A 124 14.81 4.44 5.19
CA PRO A 124 13.62 5.23 5.49
C PRO A 124 12.88 5.73 4.24
N THR A 125 13.37 5.43 3.04
CA THR A 125 12.76 5.86 1.77
C THR A 125 12.53 4.69 0.83
N MET A 126 11.42 4.76 0.09
CA MET A 126 10.98 3.69 -0.82
C MET A 126 12.05 3.23 -1.83
N PRO A 127 12.82 4.11 -2.52
CA PRO A 127 13.82 3.65 -3.49
C PRO A 127 14.99 2.90 -2.84
N GLU A 128 15.33 3.24 -1.60
CA GLU A 128 16.37 2.53 -0.84
C GLU A 128 15.84 1.19 -0.30
N LEU A 129 14.55 1.11 0.07
CA LEU A 129 13.90 -0.14 0.44
C LEU A 129 13.70 -1.08 -0.76
N GLU A 130 13.28 -0.59 -1.92
CA GLU A 130 13.22 -1.34 -3.18
C GLU A 130 14.58 -1.92 -3.57
N LYS A 131 15.64 -1.10 -3.45
CA LYS A 131 17.04 -1.54 -3.61
C LYS A 131 17.41 -2.63 -2.61
N GLN A 132 17.09 -2.48 -1.33
CA GLN A 132 17.36 -3.49 -0.30
C GLN A 132 16.56 -4.79 -0.51
N ILE A 133 15.35 -4.71 -1.07
CA ILE A 133 14.55 -5.86 -1.50
C ILE A 133 15.20 -6.56 -2.70
N ALA A 134 15.69 -5.81 -3.70
CA ALA A 134 16.43 -6.37 -4.83
C ALA A 134 17.73 -7.06 -4.39
N GLU A 135 18.53 -6.42 -3.53
CA GLU A 135 19.74 -6.98 -2.94
C GLU A 135 19.42 -8.25 -2.12
N HIS A 136 18.38 -8.22 -1.28
CA HIS A 136 17.94 -9.38 -0.52
C HIS A 136 17.43 -10.53 -1.40
N ASN A 137 16.68 -10.24 -2.46
CA ASN A 137 16.18 -11.25 -3.39
C ASN A 137 17.32 -11.95 -4.18
N ILE A 138 18.44 -11.26 -4.42
CA ILE A 138 19.66 -11.86 -4.98
C ILE A 138 20.31 -12.77 -3.92
N LEU A 139 20.51 -12.27 -2.70
CA LEU A 139 21.08 -13.04 -1.58
C LEU A 139 20.26 -14.30 -1.25
N GLN A 140 18.93 -14.22 -1.32
CA GLN A 140 18.02 -15.36 -1.12
C GLN A 140 18.23 -16.43 -2.20
N LYS A 141 18.30 -16.06 -3.48
CA LYS A 141 18.52 -17.00 -4.60
C LYS A 141 19.91 -17.64 -4.55
N GLU A 142 20.93 -16.90 -4.12
CA GLU A 142 22.26 -17.47 -3.82
C GLU A 142 22.17 -18.51 -2.69
N ILE A 143 21.50 -18.18 -1.59
CA ILE A 143 21.33 -19.09 -0.43
C ILE A 143 20.49 -20.32 -0.77
N GLU A 144 19.49 -20.21 -1.65
CA GLU A 144 18.75 -21.36 -2.17
C GLU A 144 19.65 -22.27 -3.04
N ALA A 145 20.45 -21.69 -3.94
CA ALA A 145 21.39 -22.44 -4.77
C ALA A 145 22.47 -23.16 -3.94
N TYR A 146 23.01 -22.50 -2.91
CA TYR A 146 24.00 -23.10 -2.00
C TYR A 146 23.36 -24.05 -0.96
N GLY A 147 22.10 -23.82 -0.60
CA GLY A 147 21.32 -24.66 0.33
C GLY A 147 21.04 -26.07 -0.20
N LEU A 148 21.01 -26.25 -1.52
CA LEU A 148 20.99 -27.57 -2.17
C LEU A 148 22.28 -28.36 -1.92
N GLN A 149 23.41 -27.69 -1.70
CA GLN A 149 24.70 -28.29 -1.40
C GLN A 149 24.95 -28.43 0.11
N ILE A 150 24.32 -27.58 0.94
CA ILE A 150 24.56 -27.49 2.38
C ILE A 150 23.24 -27.38 3.14
N LYS A 151 22.93 -28.38 3.97
CA LYS A 151 21.71 -28.46 4.81
C LYS A 151 21.68 -27.45 5.98
N ASN A 152 21.94 -26.15 5.75
CA ASN A 152 21.91 -25.13 6.79
C ASN A 152 20.53 -24.47 6.93
N LEU A 153 19.71 -25.08 7.78
CA LEU A 153 18.36 -24.61 8.09
C LEU A 153 18.32 -23.25 8.83
N HIS A 154 19.42 -22.81 9.47
CA HIS A 154 19.45 -21.52 10.17
C HIS A 154 19.63 -20.34 9.21
N SER A 155 20.51 -20.45 8.22
CA SER A 155 20.70 -19.39 7.21
C SER A 155 19.41 -19.18 6.40
N MET A 156 18.74 -20.27 6.01
CA MET A 156 17.42 -20.21 5.36
C MET A 156 16.37 -19.49 6.23
N LYS A 157 16.24 -19.85 7.52
CA LYS A 157 15.27 -19.21 8.43
C LYS A 157 15.55 -17.71 8.63
N ALA A 158 16.82 -17.32 8.79
CA ALA A 158 17.20 -15.92 8.93
C ALA A 158 16.91 -15.11 7.66
N SER A 159 17.11 -15.69 6.48
CA SER A 159 16.82 -15.06 5.21
C SER A 159 15.30 -14.90 4.96
N ILE A 160 14.51 -15.95 5.21
CA ILE A 160 13.02 -15.90 5.15
C ILE A 160 12.49 -14.80 6.08
N TRP A 161 12.99 -14.72 7.32
CA TRP A 161 12.59 -13.70 8.29
C TRP A 161 12.91 -12.28 7.79
N ARG A 162 14.11 -12.05 7.22
CA ARG A 162 14.46 -10.74 6.62
C ARG A 162 13.52 -10.41 5.46
N GLY A 163 13.18 -11.38 4.61
CA GLY A 163 12.22 -11.18 3.51
C GLY A 163 10.83 -10.79 3.99
N GLN A 164 10.36 -11.42 5.07
CA GLN A 164 9.09 -11.06 5.72
C GLN A 164 9.12 -9.62 6.27
N CYS A 165 10.19 -9.24 7.01
CA CYS A 165 10.36 -7.87 7.52
C CYS A 165 10.46 -6.80 6.42
N LEU A 166 11.19 -7.09 5.33
CA LEU A 166 11.27 -6.17 4.20
C LEU A 166 9.93 -6.00 3.50
N ASN A 167 9.14 -7.08 3.36
CA ASN A 167 7.81 -7.02 2.76
C ASN A 167 6.80 -6.26 3.64
N SER A 168 6.77 -6.47 4.96
CA SER A 168 5.84 -5.75 5.84
C SER A 168 6.13 -4.24 5.82
N LEU A 169 7.40 -3.86 5.98
CA LEU A 169 7.81 -2.45 5.90
C LEU A 169 7.46 -1.82 4.54
N TYR A 170 7.65 -2.55 3.44
CA TYR A 170 7.31 -2.07 2.10
C TYR A 170 5.81 -1.83 1.93
N THR A 171 4.96 -2.78 2.38
CA THR A 171 3.50 -2.62 2.31
C THR A 171 3.02 -1.45 3.17
N HIS A 172 3.56 -1.29 4.38
CA HIS A 172 3.25 -0.20 5.29
C HIS A 172 3.66 1.17 4.70
N LEU A 173 4.93 1.34 4.33
CA LEU A 173 5.43 2.60 3.74
C LEU A 173 4.76 2.95 2.41
N GLN A 174 4.38 1.95 1.61
CA GLN A 174 3.57 2.19 0.40
C GLN A 174 2.17 2.74 0.74
N GLY A 175 1.57 2.30 1.85
CA GLY A 175 0.34 2.87 2.41
C GLY A 175 0.52 4.31 2.84
N CYS A 176 1.50 4.59 3.71
CA CYS A 176 1.82 5.95 4.18
C CYS A 176 2.10 6.91 3.01
N MET A 177 2.86 6.48 2.00
CA MET A 177 3.15 7.28 0.80
C MET A 177 1.91 7.56 -0.04
N LYS A 178 1.01 6.58 -0.20
CA LYS A 178 -0.26 6.76 -0.93
C LYS A 178 -1.14 7.78 -0.22
N GLU A 179 -1.25 7.68 1.11
CA GLU A 179 -2.08 8.57 1.91
C GLU A 179 -1.53 9.99 1.92
N LEU A 180 -0.23 10.17 2.15
CA LEU A 180 0.44 11.47 2.07
C LEU A 180 0.30 12.12 0.68
N ALA A 181 0.35 11.33 -0.40
CA ALA A 181 0.12 11.83 -1.75
C ALA A 181 -1.33 12.30 -1.97
N TYR A 182 -2.32 11.53 -1.53
CA TYR A 182 -3.73 11.89 -1.60
C TYR A 182 -4.03 13.16 -0.79
N LEU A 183 -3.57 13.22 0.47
CA LEU A 183 -3.78 14.37 1.34
C LEU A 183 -3.06 15.62 0.84
N SER A 184 -1.86 15.50 0.25
CA SER A 184 -1.19 16.61 -0.42
C SER A 184 -1.97 17.11 -1.64
N GLU A 185 -2.62 16.21 -2.40
CA GLU A 185 -3.51 16.59 -3.50
C GLU A 185 -4.73 17.37 -3.00
N GLN A 186 -5.40 16.89 -1.94
CA GLN A 186 -6.55 17.59 -1.34
C GLN A 186 -6.14 18.94 -0.73
N GLN A 187 -5.00 19.01 -0.03
CA GLN A 187 -4.43 20.26 0.49
C GLN A 187 -4.16 21.25 -0.65
N GLN A 188 -3.55 20.81 -1.76
CA GLN A 188 -3.30 21.66 -2.92
C GLN A 188 -4.58 22.16 -3.59
N LYS A 189 -5.65 21.34 -3.67
CA LYS A 189 -6.96 21.81 -4.16
C LYS A 189 -7.51 22.93 -3.26
N ILE A 190 -7.50 22.73 -1.94
CA ILE A 190 -8.00 23.73 -0.96
C ILE A 190 -7.19 25.04 -1.01
N LEU A 191 -5.87 24.96 -1.17
CA LEU A 191 -4.98 26.12 -1.29
C LEU A 191 -5.16 26.90 -2.61
N LYS A 192 -5.46 26.21 -3.72
CA LYS A 192 -5.62 26.79 -5.06
C LYS A 192 -7.05 27.21 -5.39
N GLN A 193 -8.03 26.80 -4.59
CA GLN A 193 -9.43 27.16 -4.77
C GLN A 193 -9.64 28.68 -4.62
N ASP A 194 -10.30 29.31 -5.60
CA ASP A 194 -10.72 30.69 -5.43
C ASP A 194 -11.92 30.80 -4.48
N TRP A 195 -11.78 31.66 -3.48
CA TRP A 195 -12.79 32.00 -2.47
C TRP A 195 -13.26 33.46 -2.59
N SER A 196 -12.92 34.15 -3.69
CA SER A 196 -13.28 35.54 -3.98
C SER A 196 -14.71 35.70 -4.54
N ASP A 197 -15.02 36.91 -5.02
CA ASP A 197 -16.23 37.24 -5.76
C ASP A 197 -16.39 36.48 -7.09
N GLN A 198 -15.35 35.77 -7.57
CA GLN A 198 -15.31 35.11 -8.88
C GLN A 198 -15.47 33.58 -8.84
N ILE A 199 -15.80 33.00 -7.68
CA ILE A 199 -16.10 31.56 -7.55
C ILE A 199 -17.23 31.15 -8.51
N ILE A 200 -16.91 30.24 -9.46
CA ILE A 200 -17.74 29.99 -10.65
C ILE A 200 -19.05 29.27 -10.31
N ASP A 201 -18.99 28.23 -9.48
CA ASP A 201 -20.17 27.55 -8.92
C ASP A 201 -19.96 27.23 -7.43
N PRO A 202 -20.37 28.10 -6.50
CA PRO A 202 -20.31 27.83 -5.07
C PRO A 202 -21.24 26.67 -4.62
N GLN A 203 -22.16 26.19 -5.46
CA GLN A 203 -22.95 24.98 -5.18
C GLN A 203 -22.25 23.70 -5.66
N ALA A 204 -21.37 23.75 -6.67
CA ALA A 204 -20.45 22.65 -6.99
C ALA A 204 -19.41 22.47 -5.88
N VAL A 205 -18.66 23.52 -5.54
CA VAL A 205 -17.64 23.48 -4.48
C VAL A 205 -18.24 23.03 -3.13
N ARG A 206 -19.47 23.45 -2.81
CA ARG A 206 -20.19 22.95 -1.64
C ARG A 206 -20.53 21.45 -1.73
N ARG A 207 -21.02 20.97 -2.88
CA ARG A 207 -21.35 19.55 -3.08
C ARG A 207 -20.11 18.66 -3.03
N GLU A 208 -19.02 19.08 -3.67
CA GLU A 208 -17.73 18.38 -3.63
C GLU A 208 -17.21 18.25 -2.19
N TYR A 209 -17.32 19.32 -1.39
CA TYR A 209 -16.98 19.30 0.04
C TYR A 209 -17.94 18.43 0.88
N GLU A 210 -19.25 18.46 0.62
CA GLU A 210 -20.23 17.61 1.30
C GLU A 210 -20.08 16.13 0.91
N GLU A 211 -19.69 15.83 -0.33
CA GLU A 211 -19.36 14.49 -0.82
C GLU A 211 -18.06 13.96 -0.18
N PHE A 212 -16.99 14.75 -0.20
CA PHE A 212 -15.75 14.44 0.52
C PHE A 212 -16.00 14.19 2.01
N ARG A 213 -16.76 15.07 2.70
CA ARG A 213 -17.12 14.87 4.12
C ARG A 213 -17.83 13.54 4.34
N ASN A 214 -18.90 13.29 3.59
CA ASN A 214 -19.85 12.23 3.92
C ASN A 214 -19.41 10.85 3.40
N ASN A 215 -18.63 10.80 2.31
CA ASN A 215 -18.29 9.57 1.60
C ASN A 215 -16.80 9.22 1.67
N GLU A 216 -15.89 10.20 1.79
CA GLU A 216 -14.44 9.94 1.77
C GLU A 216 -13.81 10.06 3.16
N LEU A 217 -14.10 11.13 3.91
CA LEU A 217 -13.42 11.49 5.17
C LEU A 217 -13.34 10.33 6.18
N LEU A 218 -14.47 9.66 6.44
CA LEU A 218 -14.54 8.52 7.39
C LEU A 218 -13.73 7.31 6.90
N ASN A 219 -13.70 7.05 5.59
CA ASN A 219 -12.93 5.96 5.00
C ASN A 219 -11.42 6.27 4.95
N GLN A 220 -11.03 7.55 5.00
CA GLN A 220 -9.63 7.95 5.16
C GLN A 220 -9.21 7.94 6.64
N GLU A 221 -10.08 8.35 7.56
CA GLU A 221 -9.86 8.17 9.00
C GLU A 221 -9.68 6.70 9.38
N GLU A 222 -10.53 5.79 8.90
CA GLU A 222 -10.37 4.34 9.12
C GLU A 222 -9.06 3.79 8.53
N TYR A 223 -8.63 4.29 7.35
CA TYR A 223 -7.39 3.86 6.70
C TYR A 223 -6.12 4.42 7.39
N VAL A 224 -6.15 5.67 7.85
CA VAL A 224 -5.06 6.27 8.67
C VAL A 224 -4.92 5.52 9.98
N ASN A 225 -6.02 5.28 10.70
CA ASN A 225 -6.02 4.49 11.94
C ASN A 225 -5.48 3.06 11.71
N MET A 226 -5.84 2.42 10.58
CA MET A 226 -5.30 1.10 10.22
C MET A 226 -3.78 1.14 9.95
N LEU A 227 -3.24 2.22 9.38
CA LEU A 227 -1.80 2.37 9.18
C LEU A 227 -1.07 2.61 10.51
N GLN A 228 -1.64 3.41 11.42
CA GLN A 228 -1.12 3.61 12.79
C GLN A 228 -1.11 2.30 13.59
N ASP A 229 -2.22 1.54 13.59
CA ASP A 229 -2.32 0.21 14.21
C ASP A 229 -1.25 -0.78 13.68
N ASP A 230 -0.92 -0.73 12.38
CA ASP A 230 0.11 -1.57 11.77
C ASP A 230 1.54 -1.09 12.12
N GLY A 231 1.74 0.22 12.25
CA GLY A 231 2.97 0.86 12.72
C GLY A 231 3.30 0.47 14.17
N GLU A 232 2.39 0.78 15.11
CA GLU A 232 2.56 0.43 16.53
C GLU A 232 2.76 -1.08 16.71
N ARG A 233 2.00 -1.92 15.99
CA ARG A 233 2.18 -3.37 16.00
C ARG A 233 3.56 -3.82 15.51
N MET A 234 4.13 -3.20 14.48
CA MET A 234 5.50 -3.50 14.07
C MET A 234 6.52 -3.10 15.14
N ILE A 235 6.29 -2.00 15.86
CA ILE A 235 7.12 -1.56 16.98
C ILE A 235 7.01 -2.53 18.17
N GLU A 236 5.81 -2.96 18.56
CA GLU A 236 5.58 -3.99 19.59
C GLU A 236 6.29 -5.31 19.27
N LEU A 237 6.18 -5.76 18.01
CA LEU A 237 6.84 -6.97 17.50
C LEU A 237 8.36 -6.82 17.36
N LYS A 238 8.92 -5.65 17.72
CA LYS A 238 10.35 -5.31 17.66
C LYS A 238 10.92 -5.48 16.25
N HIS A 239 10.14 -5.04 15.26
CA HIS A 239 10.55 -5.05 13.87
C HIS A 239 11.88 -4.28 13.71
N PRO A 240 12.91 -4.83 13.03
CA PRO A 240 14.25 -4.22 12.97
C PRO A 240 14.35 -2.90 12.18
N ALA A 241 13.20 -2.30 11.82
CA ALA A 241 13.06 -1.01 11.16
C ALA A 241 12.26 0.01 12.00
N VAL A 242 12.29 -0.08 13.33
CA VAL A 242 11.57 0.84 14.25
C VAL A 242 11.76 2.31 13.86
N THR A 243 13.00 2.76 13.61
CA THR A 243 13.29 4.19 13.38
C THR A 243 12.71 4.75 12.07
N PRO A 244 12.75 4.05 10.93
CA PRO A 244 11.92 4.38 9.77
C PRO A 244 10.41 4.49 10.04
N ILE A 245 9.84 3.60 10.85
CA ILE A 245 8.39 3.58 11.12
C ILE A 245 8.00 4.79 11.98
N GLN A 246 8.74 5.03 13.07
CA GLN A 246 8.53 6.18 13.96
C GLN A 246 8.57 7.54 13.26
N PHE A 247 9.35 7.70 12.19
CA PHE A 247 9.39 8.94 11.41
C PHE A 247 8.08 9.22 10.63
N TYR A 248 7.28 8.19 10.34
CA TYR A 248 5.95 8.32 9.75
C TYR A 248 4.84 8.36 10.83
N ASP A 249 5.05 7.72 11.98
CA ASP A 249 4.19 7.89 13.17
C ASP A 249 4.25 9.34 13.71
N ASP A 250 5.43 9.99 13.68
CA ASP A 250 5.64 11.41 14.06
C ASP A 250 4.84 12.43 13.20
N VAL A 251 4.03 11.97 12.23
CA VAL A 251 3.08 12.77 11.43
C VAL A 251 1.65 12.78 12.05
N ASP A 252 1.51 12.23 13.27
CA ASP A 252 0.26 11.97 14.01
C ASP A 252 -0.71 13.16 14.21
N ASP A 253 -0.24 14.41 14.13
CA ASP A 253 -1.09 15.62 14.20
C ASP A 253 -2.22 15.62 13.15
N MET A 254 -2.08 14.82 12.10
CA MET A 254 -3.07 14.58 11.05
C MET A 254 -4.39 13.97 11.55
N SER A 255 -4.36 12.94 12.41
CA SER A 255 -5.59 12.31 12.93
C SER A 255 -6.35 13.30 13.84
N HIS A 256 -5.58 14.11 14.59
CA HIS A 256 -6.10 15.21 15.39
C HIS A 256 -6.76 16.31 14.54
N PHE A 257 -6.28 16.55 13.30
CA PHE A 257 -6.88 17.47 12.34
C PHE A 257 -8.18 16.93 11.72
N LEU A 258 -8.25 15.65 11.37
CA LEU A 258 -9.48 15.00 10.87
C LEU A 258 -10.60 15.03 11.92
N ASN A 259 -10.30 14.65 13.16
CA ASN A 259 -11.27 14.71 14.25
C ASN A 259 -11.74 16.13 14.58
N LYS A 260 -10.87 17.13 14.41
CA LYS A 260 -11.19 18.56 14.58
C LYS A 260 -12.13 19.05 13.48
N LEU A 261 -11.88 18.70 12.21
CA LEU A 261 -12.79 18.98 11.10
C LEU A 261 -14.17 18.35 11.34
N ASN A 262 -14.23 17.09 11.76
CA ASN A 262 -15.47 16.36 12.01
C ASN A 262 -16.33 17.05 13.10
N ASN A 263 -15.72 17.48 14.20
CA ASN A 263 -16.41 18.19 15.29
C ASN A 263 -16.86 19.62 14.92
N ASP A 264 -16.08 20.37 14.14
CA ASP A 264 -16.49 21.71 13.64
C ASP A 264 -17.69 21.65 12.66
N LEU A 265 -17.86 20.51 12.01
CA LEU A 265 -18.84 20.27 10.96
C LEU A 265 -20.24 19.89 11.45
N ASP A 266 -20.36 19.32 12.65
CA ASP A 266 -21.65 18.90 13.21
C ASP A 266 -22.40 20.05 13.90
N ASN A 267 -21.66 21.03 14.43
CA ASN A 267 -22.21 22.11 15.27
C ASN A 267 -22.81 23.30 14.48
N LYS A 268 -23.06 23.15 13.16
CA LYS A 268 -23.53 24.25 12.28
C LYS A 268 -24.85 24.04 11.55
N TYR A 269 -25.45 22.84 11.55
CA TYR A 269 -26.69 22.57 10.81
C TYR A 269 -27.74 21.80 11.61
N SER A 270 -28.47 22.51 12.49
CA SER A 270 -29.66 21.97 13.17
C SER A 270 -30.77 23.02 13.35
N LYS A 271 -31.99 22.65 12.90
CA LYS A 271 -33.31 23.34 12.98
C LYS A 271 -33.70 24.27 11.82
N PHE A 272 -34.80 23.92 11.13
CA PHE A 272 -36.05 24.71 11.15
C PHE A 272 -37.26 23.88 10.66
N ASN A 273 -38.50 24.35 10.90
CA ASN A 273 -39.76 23.63 10.61
C ASN A 273 -40.97 24.60 10.62
N LYS A 274 -41.91 24.53 9.64
CA LYS A 274 -43.40 24.68 9.77
C LYS A 274 -44.15 24.81 8.41
N ASN A 275 -45.49 24.71 8.45
CA ASN A 275 -46.40 24.59 7.31
C ASN A 275 -47.32 25.82 7.07
N SER A 276 -47.60 26.16 5.79
CA SER A 276 -48.90 26.44 5.10
C SER A 276 -50.14 27.07 5.82
N PRO A 277 -51.13 27.67 5.12
CA PRO A 277 -51.12 28.71 4.05
C PRO A 277 -52.27 29.78 4.19
N GLY A 278 -52.42 30.69 3.20
CA GLY A 278 -53.75 31.27 2.82
C GLY A 278 -53.88 32.80 2.71
N ILE A 279 -54.26 33.30 1.53
CA ILE A 279 -54.47 34.74 1.18
C ILE A 279 -55.52 34.85 0.05
N VAL A 280 -56.39 35.88 -0.10
CA VAL A 280 -57.14 36.70 0.89
C VAL A 280 -58.62 37.01 0.48
N SER A 281 -59.15 37.08 -0.77
CA SER A 281 -58.64 36.77 -2.13
C SER A 281 -59.45 37.41 -3.30
N ASP A 282 -59.43 38.75 -3.49
CA ASP A 282 -59.01 39.36 -4.80
C ASP A 282 -58.83 40.90 -4.81
N LEU A 283 -59.84 41.78 -4.69
CA LEU A 283 -59.61 43.24 -4.90
C LEU A 283 -59.30 44.07 -3.63
N MET A 284 -60.06 43.90 -2.54
CA MET A 284 -59.60 44.36 -1.21
C MET A 284 -58.32 43.61 -0.83
N CYS A 285 -58.20 42.37 -1.29
CA CYS A 285 -56.96 41.60 -1.27
C CYS A 285 -55.86 42.29 -2.09
N HIS A 286 -56.07 42.85 -3.28
CA HIS A 286 -55.02 43.58 -4.00
C HIS A 286 -54.52 44.77 -3.19
N LEU A 287 -55.39 45.66 -2.71
CA LEU A 287 -54.92 46.84 -1.95
C LEU A 287 -54.36 46.49 -0.56
N GLU A 288 -54.98 45.56 0.18
CA GLU A 288 -54.39 45.08 1.43
C GLU A 288 -53.15 44.21 1.19
N ASN A 289 -53.01 43.52 0.06
CA ASN A 289 -51.79 42.78 -0.29
C ASN A 289 -50.72 43.73 -0.78
N ASP A 290 -51.04 44.83 -1.46
CA ASP A 290 -50.07 45.87 -1.79
C ASP A 290 -49.59 46.53 -0.50
N GLU A 291 -50.47 46.81 0.47
CA GLU A 291 -50.07 47.30 1.80
C GLU A 291 -49.28 46.25 2.61
N LYS A 292 -49.71 44.97 2.62
CA LYS A 292 -48.97 43.87 3.27
C LYS A 292 -47.66 43.57 2.54
N THR A 293 -47.58 43.78 1.23
CA THR A 293 -46.38 43.60 0.40
C THR A 293 -45.44 44.76 0.62
N VAL A 294 -45.91 46.01 0.68
CA VAL A 294 -45.10 47.16 1.12
C VAL A 294 -44.58 46.91 2.53
N LYS A 295 -45.42 46.53 3.49
CA LYS A 295 -44.98 46.18 4.86
C LYS A 295 -44.05 44.95 4.92
N GLN A 296 -44.19 44.00 4.00
CA GLN A 296 -43.30 42.84 3.89
C GLN A 296 -41.99 43.19 3.17
N VAL A 297 -42.01 44.11 2.22
CA VAL A 297 -40.85 44.67 1.52
C VAL A 297 -40.11 45.63 2.45
N GLU A 298 -40.76 46.42 3.29
CA GLU A 298 -40.17 47.19 4.37
C GLU A 298 -39.47 46.28 5.39
N LYS A 299 -40.13 45.19 5.83
CA LYS A 299 -39.49 44.16 6.66
C LYS A 299 -38.32 43.48 5.94
N THR A 300 -38.45 43.21 4.65
CA THR A 300 -37.39 42.57 3.86
C THR A 300 -36.23 43.52 3.61
N ILE A 301 -36.46 44.81 3.40
CA ILE A 301 -35.45 45.87 3.29
C ILE A 301 -34.80 46.10 4.66
N ALA A 302 -35.55 46.11 5.76
CA ALA A 302 -34.98 46.18 7.10
C ALA A 302 -34.10 44.95 7.39
N GLU A 303 -34.53 43.76 7.01
CA GLU A 303 -33.75 42.52 7.13
C GLU A 303 -32.54 42.50 6.17
N LEU A 304 -32.65 43.07 4.96
CA LEU A 304 -31.52 43.24 4.05
C LEU A 304 -30.53 44.29 4.55
N LYS A 305 -31.00 45.41 5.15
CA LYS A 305 -30.16 46.42 5.85
C LYS A 305 -29.56 45.89 7.16
N ARG A 306 -30.13 44.83 7.73
CA ARG A 306 -29.55 44.06 8.83
C ARG A 306 -28.45 43.14 8.30
N ARG A 307 -28.78 42.31 7.30
CA ARG A 307 -27.89 41.31 6.69
C ARG A 307 -26.74 41.88 5.87
N SER A 308 -26.87 43.05 5.24
CA SER A 308 -25.77 43.68 4.49
C SER A 308 -24.56 44.00 5.38
N LYS A 309 -24.80 44.26 6.66
CA LYS A 309 -23.77 44.45 7.69
C LYS A 309 -23.10 43.14 8.13
N GLU A 310 -23.67 41.99 7.75
CA GLU A 310 -23.18 40.64 8.03
C GLU A 310 -22.44 40.03 6.81
N ILE A 311 -22.39 40.74 5.67
CA ILE A 311 -21.70 40.27 4.45
C ILE A 311 -20.22 40.65 4.52
N SER A 312 -19.34 39.65 4.31
CA SER A 312 -17.89 39.85 4.14
C SER A 312 -17.55 40.33 2.72
N PRO A 313 -16.60 41.28 2.56
CA PRO A 313 -16.24 41.86 1.26
C PRO A 313 -15.32 40.93 0.44
N LEU A 314 -15.90 39.91 -0.20
CA LEU A 314 -15.17 38.88 -0.96
C LEU A 314 -14.24 39.44 -2.07
N LYS A 315 -14.59 40.60 -2.66
CA LYS A 315 -13.76 41.30 -3.67
C LYS A 315 -12.37 41.66 -3.15
N LEU A 316 -12.23 41.94 -1.86
CA LEU A 316 -10.96 42.35 -1.25
C LEU A 316 -9.98 41.16 -1.08
N ARG A 317 -10.42 39.92 -1.33
CA ARG A 317 -9.51 38.77 -1.46
C ARG A 317 -8.66 38.82 -2.74
N ARG A 318 -9.07 39.60 -3.75
CA ARG A 318 -8.52 39.60 -5.12
C ARG A 318 -8.08 40.99 -5.60
N ILE A 319 -8.71 42.06 -5.12
CA ILE A 319 -8.28 43.44 -5.39
C ILE A 319 -7.14 43.80 -4.44
N GLN A 320 -6.03 44.34 -4.98
CA GLN A 320 -4.87 44.71 -4.16
C GLN A 320 -5.23 45.75 -3.10
N CYS A 321 -4.92 45.46 -1.84
CA CYS A 321 -5.17 46.37 -0.73
C CYS A 321 -4.25 47.59 -0.80
N SER A 322 -4.84 48.79 -0.94
CA SER A 322 -4.12 50.08 -0.89
C SER A 322 -4.02 50.67 0.52
N GLN A 323 -4.69 50.06 1.49
CA GLN A 323 -4.65 50.37 2.92
C GLN A 323 -4.63 49.05 3.70
N PRO A 324 -4.04 49.00 4.91
CA PRO A 324 -4.01 47.79 5.72
C PRO A 324 -5.42 47.37 6.16
N ILE A 325 -5.75 46.08 6.06
CA ILE A 325 -7.07 45.54 6.42
C ILE A 325 -6.94 44.56 7.58
N ILE A 326 -7.78 44.69 8.61
CA ILE A 326 -7.83 43.70 9.70
C ILE A 326 -8.56 42.45 9.20
N ILE A 327 -7.93 41.29 9.35
CA ILE A 327 -8.43 39.97 8.96
C ILE A 327 -8.43 39.01 10.16
N ASP A 328 -9.31 38.01 10.13
CA ASP A 328 -9.50 37.03 11.20
C ASP A 328 -8.99 35.66 10.74
N ALA A 329 -8.15 34.99 11.55
CA ALA A 329 -7.69 33.63 11.27
C ALA A 329 -8.82 32.61 11.53
N ILE A 330 -9.12 31.72 10.56
CA ILE A 330 -10.26 30.80 10.64
C ILE A 330 -9.89 29.37 11.08
N CYS A 331 -8.61 29.02 11.01
CA CYS A 331 -8.04 27.77 11.49
C CYS A 331 -6.68 28.05 12.15
N ASP A 332 -6.20 27.10 12.92
CA ASP A 332 -4.80 27.08 13.34
C ASP A 332 -3.93 26.66 12.15
N TRP A 333 -2.67 27.08 12.14
CA TRP A 333 -1.67 26.66 11.16
C TRP A 333 -0.31 26.68 11.84
N ASP A 334 0.44 25.58 11.80
CA ASP A 334 1.79 25.51 12.33
C ASP A 334 2.70 24.85 11.30
N LEU A 335 3.61 25.63 10.71
CA LEU A 335 4.57 25.13 9.74
C LEU A 335 5.86 25.97 9.77
N GLY A 336 6.88 25.45 10.46
CA GLY A 336 8.19 26.10 10.57
C GLY A 336 8.18 27.35 11.43
N GLU A 337 8.38 28.53 10.84
CA GLU A 337 8.38 29.82 11.56
C GLU A 337 6.98 30.49 11.61
N VAL A 338 5.97 29.87 10.97
CA VAL A 338 4.63 30.44 10.82
C VAL A 338 3.61 29.62 11.61
N GLN A 339 3.45 30.02 12.87
CA GLN A 339 2.33 29.61 13.73
C GLN A 339 1.20 30.66 13.68
N LEU A 340 -0.06 30.22 13.59
CA LEU A 340 -1.30 31.02 13.65
C LEU A 340 -2.30 30.34 14.60
N GLU A 341 -3.01 31.11 15.41
CA GLU A 341 -4.12 30.61 16.24
C GLU A 341 -5.50 31.06 15.72
N ARG A 342 -6.48 30.16 15.77
CA ARG A 342 -7.84 30.37 15.29
C ARG A 342 -8.57 31.44 16.09
N GLY A 343 -9.06 32.47 15.40
CA GLY A 343 -9.75 33.62 15.98
C GLY A 343 -8.84 34.79 16.35
N GLU A 344 -7.52 34.66 16.19
CA GLU A 344 -6.60 35.80 16.22
C GLU A 344 -6.88 36.79 15.08
N LYS A 345 -6.46 38.04 15.30
CA LYS A 345 -6.59 39.14 14.34
C LYS A 345 -5.22 39.53 13.80
N TYR A 346 -5.13 39.62 12.49
CA TYR A 346 -3.93 39.97 11.74
C TYR A 346 -4.20 41.20 10.86
N THR A 347 -3.15 41.92 10.47
CA THR A 347 -3.22 43.01 9.50
C THR A 347 -2.74 42.51 8.14
N LEU A 348 -3.59 42.56 7.12
CA LEU A 348 -3.25 42.24 5.74
C LEU A 348 -2.42 43.36 5.12
N ASN A 349 -1.15 43.07 4.85
CA ASN A 349 -0.19 44.03 4.28
C ASN A 349 0.01 43.83 2.78
N ASN A 350 -0.11 42.60 2.26
CA ASN A 350 -0.05 42.34 0.82
C ASN A 350 -0.82 41.06 0.41
N ASN A 351 -1.69 41.18 -0.59
CA ASN A 351 -2.49 40.12 -1.20
C ASN A 351 -2.21 39.92 -2.71
N SER A 352 -1.05 40.35 -3.24
CA SER A 352 -0.68 40.18 -4.66
C SER A 352 -0.55 38.71 -5.11
N ASN A 353 -0.34 37.76 -4.19
CA ASN A 353 -0.44 36.33 -4.46
C ASN A 353 -1.79 35.84 -3.89
N GLN A 354 -2.56 35.11 -4.70
CA GLN A 354 -3.89 34.62 -4.31
C GLN A 354 -3.82 33.40 -3.37
N GLU A 355 -2.75 32.61 -3.43
CA GLU A 355 -2.56 31.42 -2.58
C GLU A 355 -1.99 31.80 -1.20
N ASN A 356 -1.16 32.85 -1.12
CA ASN A 356 -0.37 33.22 0.07
C ASN A 356 -0.35 34.73 0.29
N TRP A 357 -0.70 35.17 1.50
CA TRP A 357 -0.76 36.59 1.88
C TRP A 357 0.37 36.96 2.85
N VAL A 358 0.81 38.23 2.79
CA VAL A 358 1.70 38.83 3.78
C VAL A 358 0.83 39.47 4.86
N VAL A 359 0.93 38.94 6.07
CA VAL A 359 0.09 39.31 7.22
C VAL A 359 0.98 39.71 8.40
N GLN A 360 0.54 40.68 9.19
CA GLN A 360 1.30 41.21 10.32
C GLN A 360 0.54 40.96 11.63
N ASN A 361 1.23 40.46 12.65
CA ASN A 361 0.63 40.16 13.95
C ASN A 361 0.65 41.38 14.89
N ALA A 362 0.08 41.21 16.09
CA ALA A 362 0.04 42.25 17.12
C ALA A 362 1.41 42.66 17.71
N LYS A 363 2.51 42.00 17.33
CA LYS A 363 3.90 42.34 17.69
C LYS A 363 4.63 43.08 16.54
N GLU A 364 3.90 43.47 15.49
CA GLU A 364 4.42 44.04 14.24
C GLU A 364 5.28 43.06 13.40
N GLU A 365 5.33 41.77 13.75
CA GLU A 365 6.06 40.74 12.98
C GLU A 365 5.27 40.39 11.72
N SER A 366 5.90 40.50 10.54
CA SER A 366 5.30 40.14 9.25
C SER A 366 5.59 38.68 8.90
N LYS A 367 4.53 37.89 8.70
CA LYS A 367 4.53 36.48 8.29
C LYS A 367 3.98 36.33 6.88
N ILE A 368 4.34 35.24 6.20
CA ILE A 368 3.70 34.80 4.95
C ILE A 368 2.88 33.55 5.28
N ALA A 369 1.60 33.56 4.96
CA ALA A 369 0.69 32.45 5.31
C ALA A 369 -0.39 32.23 4.23
N PRO A 370 -0.99 31.02 4.14
CA PRO A 370 -1.98 30.72 3.12
C PRO A 370 -3.21 31.62 3.22
N ALA A 371 -3.66 32.13 2.07
CA ALA A 371 -4.83 33.02 1.98
C ALA A 371 -6.13 32.35 2.49
N VAL A 372 -6.23 31.02 2.37
CA VAL A 372 -7.37 30.23 2.84
C VAL A 372 -7.51 30.22 4.37
N CYS A 373 -6.42 30.46 5.12
CA CYS A 373 -6.42 30.52 6.58
C CYS A 373 -7.10 31.78 7.16
N PHE A 374 -7.48 32.76 6.32
CA PHE A 374 -8.00 34.05 6.76
C PHE A 374 -9.36 34.40 6.15
N SER A 375 -10.23 35.00 6.97
CA SER A 375 -11.45 35.67 6.55
C SER A 375 -11.29 37.18 6.64
N ILE A 376 -11.91 37.92 5.72
CA ILE A 376 -12.06 39.37 5.82
C ILE A 376 -13.41 39.63 6.52
N PRO A 377 -13.43 40.20 7.73
CA PRO A 377 -14.67 40.39 8.48
C PRO A 377 -15.64 41.36 7.78
N PRO A 378 -16.96 41.24 8.04
CA PRO A 378 -17.93 42.25 7.64
C PRO A 378 -17.63 43.63 8.25
N PRO A 379 -18.11 44.75 7.64
CA PRO A 379 -19.08 44.78 6.55
C PRO A 379 -18.47 45.04 5.15
N ASP A 380 -19.10 44.48 4.13
CA ASP A 380 -18.95 44.93 2.75
C ASP A 380 -19.66 46.27 2.52
N LEU A 381 -18.88 47.31 2.22
CA LEU A 381 -19.38 48.65 1.92
C LEU A 381 -20.24 48.68 0.64
N GLU A 382 -19.94 47.87 -0.37
CA GLU A 382 -20.74 47.79 -1.59
C GLU A 382 -22.09 47.10 -1.33
N ALA A 383 -22.11 46.09 -0.47
CA ALA A 383 -23.34 45.43 -0.04
C ALA A 383 -24.21 46.33 0.85
N ILE A 384 -23.62 47.23 1.64
CA ILE A 384 -24.36 48.26 2.38
C ILE A 384 -24.92 49.32 1.43
N ASP A 385 -24.11 49.84 0.52
CA ASP A 385 -24.50 50.91 -0.42
C ASP A 385 -25.67 50.49 -1.33
N ARG A 386 -25.63 49.27 -1.89
CA ARG A 386 -26.68 48.67 -2.73
C ARG A 386 -28.05 48.52 -2.07
N VAL A 387 -28.14 48.66 -0.74
CA VAL A 387 -29.38 48.43 0.03
C VAL A 387 -29.87 49.71 0.71
N ASN A 388 -29.08 50.80 0.72
CA ASN A 388 -29.41 52.06 1.41
C ASN A 388 -30.50 52.89 0.73
#